data_AF-F6K707-F1
#
_entry.id   AF-F6K707-F1
#
_cell.length_a   1.000
_cell.length_b   1.000
_cell.length_c   1.000
_cell.angle_alpha   90.00
_cell.angle_beta   90.00
_cell.angle_gamma   90.00
#
_symmetry.space_group_name_H-M   'P 1'
#
loop_
_entity.id
_entity.type
_entity.pdbx_description
1 polymer ?
#
loop_
_entity_poly.entity_id
_entity_poly.type
_entity_poly.pdbx_seq_one_letter_code
_entity_poly.pdbx_strand_id
1 'polypeptide(L)'
;YSQRGNDILGPSRDVDEDDMPYMTLSYTNGPGFRPHVNDIRPDVTAETGYRALNWTSHVDVPLDSETHGGDDVAVFARGPHHSMFTGLYEQSQLPHLMAYAACIGPGRHACSSAHVVAAPIIFFTIFVLLTTLFIQ
;
A
#
# COMPACT_ATOMS: atom_id res chain seq x y z
N TYR A 1 -20.92 -0.11 14.15
CA TYR A 1 -19.44 -0.20 14.24
C TYR A 1 -19.10 -0.97 15.50
N SER A 2 -18.20 -1.94 15.42
CA SER A 2 -17.88 -2.84 16.54
C SER A 2 -17.09 -2.12 17.65
N GLN A 3 -17.28 -2.54 18.90
CA GLN A 3 -16.53 -1.97 20.02
C GLN A 3 -15.03 -2.32 19.95
N ARG A 4 -14.19 -1.49 20.57
CA ARG A 4 -12.75 -1.78 20.67
C ARG A 4 -12.53 -3.10 21.42
N GLY A 5 -11.72 -3.98 20.83
CA GLY A 5 -11.44 -5.30 21.39
C GLY A 5 -12.47 -6.37 21.00
N ASN A 6 -13.48 -6.03 20.19
CA ASN A 6 -14.33 -7.04 19.56
C ASN A 6 -13.51 -7.94 18.64
N ASP A 7 -13.94 -9.20 18.52
CA ASP A 7 -13.36 -10.11 17.54
C ASP A 7 -13.65 -9.60 16.12
N ILE A 8 -12.61 -9.43 15.32
CA ILE A 8 -12.72 -8.94 13.94
C ILE A 8 -13.52 -9.91 13.06
N LEU A 9 -13.53 -11.21 13.39
CA LEU A 9 -14.32 -12.24 12.73
C LEU A 9 -15.68 -12.48 13.40
N GLY A 10 -16.03 -11.66 14.40
CA GLY A 10 -17.30 -11.69 15.10
C GLY A 10 -18.38 -10.81 14.47
N PRO A 11 -19.63 -10.95 14.91
CA PRO A 11 -20.69 -10.03 14.54
C PRO A 11 -20.36 -8.61 15.00
N SER A 12 -20.92 -7.63 14.29
CA SER A 12 -21.01 -6.25 14.72
C SER A 12 -21.78 -6.15 16.03
N ARG A 13 -21.63 -5.03 16.73
CA ARG A 13 -22.40 -4.74 17.94
C ARG A 13 -23.90 -4.57 17.65
N ASP A 14 -24.20 -4.00 16.50
CA ASP A 14 -25.55 -3.64 16.08
C ASP A 14 -26.11 -4.74 15.14
N VAL A 15 -27.43 -4.81 15.01
CA VAL A 15 -28.17 -5.68 14.09
C VAL A 15 -28.81 -4.83 12.99
N ASP A 16 -29.30 -5.46 11.91
CA ASP A 16 -30.07 -4.76 10.88
C ASP A 16 -31.53 -4.53 11.29
N GLU A 17 -32.35 -4.03 10.36
CA GLU A 17 -33.76 -3.68 10.59
C GLU A 17 -34.67 -4.90 10.87
N ASP A 18 -34.21 -6.11 10.55
CA ASP A 18 -34.91 -7.38 10.79
C ASP A 18 -34.39 -8.11 12.04
N ASP A 19 -33.68 -7.40 12.92
CA ASP A 19 -32.97 -7.93 14.09
C ASP A 19 -31.89 -8.98 13.74
N MET A 20 -31.42 -9.02 12.49
CA MET A 20 -30.41 -9.99 12.07
C MET A 20 -28.98 -9.49 12.34
N PRO A 21 -28.11 -10.30 12.95
CA PRO A 21 -26.72 -9.93 13.17
C PRO A 21 -25.97 -9.89 11.82
N TYR A 22 -25.11 -8.90 11.65
CA TYR A 22 -24.19 -8.80 10.52
C TYR A 22 -22.75 -8.75 11.02
N MET A 23 -21.82 -9.16 10.17
CA MET A 23 -20.43 -9.36 10.56
C MET A 23 -19.66 -8.03 10.66
N THR A 24 -18.58 -8.02 11.45
CA THR A 24 -17.67 -6.85 11.49
C THR A 24 -16.98 -6.65 10.14
N LEU A 25 -16.62 -7.74 9.45
CA LEU A 25 -16.11 -7.72 8.08
C LEU A 25 -17.22 -8.11 7.11
N SER A 26 -17.30 -7.42 5.99
CA SER A 26 -18.27 -7.68 4.93
C SER A 26 -17.58 -7.65 3.57
N TYR A 27 -18.13 -8.42 2.64
CA TYR A 27 -17.79 -8.35 1.23
C TYR A 27 -19.05 -8.05 0.43
N THR A 28 -18.91 -7.30 -0.66
CA THR A 28 -20.06 -6.96 -1.51
C THR A 28 -20.44 -8.16 -2.41
N ASN A 29 -19.45 -8.91 -2.89
CA ASN A 29 -19.63 -10.01 -3.82
C ASN A 29 -18.78 -11.24 -3.46
N GLY A 30 -19.13 -12.40 -4.04
CA GLY A 30 -18.40 -13.65 -3.86
C GLY A 30 -19.30 -14.86 -3.56
N PRO A 31 -18.71 -15.96 -3.07
CA PRO A 31 -19.42 -17.24 -2.88
C PRO A 31 -20.24 -17.30 -1.57
N GLY A 32 -20.29 -16.20 -0.83
CA GLY A 32 -20.92 -16.11 0.49
C GLY A 32 -22.43 -15.91 0.49
N PHE A 33 -23.07 -15.85 -0.69
CA PHE A 33 -24.47 -15.51 -0.80
C PHE A 33 -25.35 -16.59 -0.16
N ARG A 34 -26.37 -16.17 0.58
CA ARG A 34 -27.42 -17.02 1.13
C ARG A 34 -28.77 -16.44 0.71
N PRO A 35 -29.67 -17.23 0.10
CA PRO A 35 -30.98 -16.73 -0.31
C PRO A 35 -31.77 -16.17 0.86
N HIS A 36 -32.43 -15.03 0.66
CA HIS A 36 -33.34 -14.47 1.65
C HIS A 36 -34.58 -15.35 1.81
N VAL A 37 -35.12 -15.39 3.02
CA VAL A 37 -36.35 -16.13 3.34
C VAL A 37 -37.38 -15.12 3.82
N ASN A 38 -38.50 -15.00 3.09
CA ASN A 38 -39.50 -13.95 3.32
C ASN A 38 -38.90 -12.54 3.29
N ASP A 39 -38.03 -12.28 2.31
CA ASP A 39 -37.27 -11.04 2.14
C ASP A 39 -36.27 -10.71 3.26
N ILE A 40 -36.14 -11.56 4.28
CA ILE A 40 -35.20 -11.39 5.39
C ILE A 40 -33.89 -12.13 5.10
N ARG A 41 -32.76 -11.47 5.37
CA ARG A 41 -31.42 -12.06 5.28
C ARG A 41 -31.24 -13.15 6.35
N PRO A 42 -30.68 -14.32 6.03
CA PRO A 42 -30.47 -15.36 7.03
C PRO A 42 -29.41 -14.98 8.07
N ASP A 43 -29.61 -15.45 9.30
CA ASP A 43 -28.62 -15.35 10.37
C ASP A 43 -27.47 -16.33 10.12
N VAL A 44 -26.37 -15.79 9.59
CA VAL A 44 -25.15 -16.56 9.29
C VAL A 44 -24.40 -17.02 10.54
N THR A 45 -24.71 -16.45 11.72
CA THR A 45 -24.08 -16.85 13.00
C THR A 45 -24.69 -18.12 13.59
N ALA A 46 -25.90 -18.48 13.15
CA ALA A 46 -26.59 -19.71 13.51
C ALA A 46 -26.20 -20.92 12.63
N GLU A 47 -25.40 -20.71 11.58
CA GLU A 47 -24.92 -21.78 10.71
C GLU A 47 -23.98 -22.74 11.46
N THR A 48 -24.10 -24.05 11.19
CA THR A 48 -23.24 -25.08 11.82
C THR A 48 -21.74 -24.88 11.54
N GLY A 49 -21.42 -24.28 10.39
CA GLY A 49 -20.06 -23.95 9.98
C GLY A 49 -19.59 -22.57 10.40
N TYR A 50 -20.37 -21.81 11.18
CA TYR A 50 -19.96 -20.47 11.62
C TYR A 50 -18.58 -20.54 12.31
N ARG A 51 -17.64 -19.70 11.85
CA ARG A 51 -16.23 -19.64 12.27
C ARG A 51 -15.34 -20.81 11.84
N ALA A 52 -15.83 -21.75 11.04
CA ALA A 52 -14.96 -22.72 10.40
C ALA A 52 -14.03 -22.03 9.40
N LEU A 53 -12.85 -22.60 9.15
CA LEU A 53 -11.86 -22.02 8.22
C LEU A 53 -12.38 -21.87 6.79
N ASN A 54 -13.35 -22.70 6.39
CA ASN A 54 -13.99 -22.68 5.08
C ASN A 54 -15.33 -21.91 5.08
N TRP A 55 -15.69 -21.26 6.18
CA TRP A 55 -16.89 -20.43 6.24
C TRP A 55 -16.69 -19.15 5.42
N THR A 56 -17.71 -18.78 4.66
CA THR A 56 -17.68 -17.60 3.80
C THR A 56 -18.55 -16.49 4.38
N SER A 57 -18.01 -15.27 4.42
CA SER A 57 -18.76 -14.09 4.87
C SER A 57 -19.95 -13.81 3.95
N HIS A 58 -21.05 -13.31 4.51
CA HIS A 58 -22.23 -12.93 3.73
C HIS A 58 -21.88 -11.92 2.62
N VAL A 59 -22.54 -12.06 1.48
CA VAL A 59 -22.48 -11.14 0.34
C VAL A 59 -23.87 -11.02 -0.29
N ASP A 60 -24.12 -9.92 -1.02
CA ASP A 60 -25.39 -9.69 -1.71
C ASP A 60 -25.28 -9.88 -3.24
N VAL A 61 -24.07 -9.84 -3.79
CA VAL A 61 -23.80 -10.10 -5.22
C VAL A 61 -23.16 -11.49 -5.37
N PRO A 62 -23.93 -12.53 -5.73
CA PRO A 62 -23.42 -13.89 -5.82
C PRO A 62 -22.43 -14.06 -6.97
N LEU A 63 -21.24 -14.56 -6.67
CA LEU A 63 -20.21 -14.95 -7.63
C LEU A 63 -19.50 -16.22 -7.16
N ASP A 64 -18.90 -16.99 -8.06
CA ASP A 64 -18.10 -18.17 -7.68
C ASP A 64 -16.81 -17.79 -6.93
N SER A 65 -16.33 -16.56 -7.14
CA SER A 65 -15.15 -15.97 -6.49
C SER A 65 -15.41 -14.49 -6.24
N GLU A 66 -14.87 -13.98 -5.14
CA GLU A 66 -14.80 -12.54 -4.91
C GLU A 66 -13.90 -11.86 -5.97
N THR A 67 -14.20 -10.61 -6.29
CA THR A 67 -13.43 -9.77 -7.21
C THR A 67 -12.53 -8.80 -6.46
N HIS A 68 -11.32 -8.53 -6.96
CA HIS A 68 -10.42 -7.55 -6.36
C HIS A 68 -11.05 -6.16 -6.16
N GLY A 69 -10.68 -5.51 -5.05
CA GLY A 69 -10.94 -4.09 -4.83
C GLY A 69 -10.10 -3.18 -5.73
N GLY A 70 -10.69 -2.07 -6.18
CA GLY A 70 -10.05 -1.07 -7.03
C GLY A 70 -9.52 0.17 -6.27
N ASP A 71 -9.52 0.12 -4.94
CA ASP A 71 -9.05 1.21 -4.09
C ASP A 71 -7.52 1.35 -4.13
N ASP A 72 -7.03 2.57 -3.87
CA ASP A 72 -5.60 2.83 -3.71
C ASP A 72 -5.01 1.99 -2.55
N VAL A 73 -3.83 1.42 -2.76
CA VAL A 73 -3.13 0.60 -1.75
C VAL A 73 -1.95 1.33 -1.12
N ALA A 74 -1.74 1.12 0.18
CA ALA A 74 -0.65 1.75 0.92
C ALA A 74 0.73 1.20 0.53
N VAL A 75 1.73 2.09 0.55
CA VAL A 75 3.15 1.75 0.38
C VAL A 75 3.90 2.13 1.65
N PHE A 76 4.64 1.18 2.22
CA PHE A 76 5.49 1.40 3.39
C PHE A 76 6.96 1.27 3.01
N ALA A 77 7.77 2.28 3.31
CA ALA A 77 9.19 2.28 2.98
C ALA A 77 10.06 2.67 4.18
N ARG A 78 11.25 2.05 4.25
CA ARG A 78 12.30 2.33 5.25
C ARG A 78 13.68 2.12 4.60
N GLY A 79 14.67 2.91 5.01
CA GLY A 79 16.05 2.81 4.49
C GLY A 79 16.46 4.01 3.64
N PRO A 80 17.57 3.94 2.88
CA PRO A 80 18.04 5.04 2.03
C PRO A 80 16.93 5.55 1.10
N HIS A 81 16.76 6.88 1.07
CA HIS A 81 15.74 7.55 0.26
C HIS A 81 14.27 7.18 0.53
N HIS A 82 13.95 6.56 1.68
CA HIS A 82 12.56 6.21 2.01
C HIS A 82 11.59 7.40 2.00
N SER A 83 12.10 8.61 2.26
CA SER A 83 11.32 9.85 2.27
C SER A 83 10.73 10.23 0.91
N MET A 84 11.12 9.57 -0.18
CA MET A 84 10.51 9.77 -1.50
C MET A 84 9.18 9.02 -1.67
N PHE A 85 8.92 7.98 -0.86
CA PHE A 85 7.68 7.19 -0.90
C PHE A 85 6.61 7.88 -0.04
N THR A 86 6.17 9.06 -0.50
CA THR A 86 5.18 9.89 0.21
C THR A 86 4.16 10.45 -0.78
N GLY A 87 2.95 10.74 -0.29
CA GLY A 87 1.85 11.25 -1.11
C GLY A 87 1.15 10.15 -1.92
N LEU A 88 0.50 10.58 -3.00
CA LEU A 88 -0.20 9.71 -3.95
C LEU A 88 0.57 9.68 -5.26
N TYR A 89 0.75 8.48 -5.82
CA TYR A 89 1.44 8.27 -7.08
C TYR A 89 0.98 6.97 -7.74
N GLU A 90 1.15 6.89 -9.05
CA GLU A 90 0.88 5.70 -9.84
C GLU A 90 1.71 4.49 -9.38
N GLN A 91 1.15 3.28 -9.42
CA GLN A 91 1.87 2.05 -9.06
C GLN A 91 3.16 1.87 -9.89
N SER A 92 3.18 2.36 -11.14
CA SER A 92 4.35 2.33 -12.03
C SER A 92 5.53 3.17 -11.52
N GLN A 93 5.31 4.10 -10.59
CA GLN A 93 6.37 4.91 -9.98
C GLN A 93 7.23 4.12 -8.99
N LEU A 94 6.68 3.07 -8.37
CA LEU A 94 7.40 2.24 -7.38
C LEU A 94 8.74 1.70 -7.90
N PRO A 95 8.81 0.98 -9.04
CA PRO A 95 10.08 0.49 -9.55
C PRO A 95 11.06 1.61 -9.90
N HIS A 96 10.58 2.78 -10.33
CA HIS A 96 11.46 3.92 -10.63
C HIS A 96 12.11 4.50 -9.35
N LEU A 97 11.34 4.64 -8.26
CA LEU A 97 11.88 5.10 -6.99
C LEU A 97 12.87 4.10 -6.38
N MET A 98 12.56 2.79 -6.48
CA MET A 98 13.46 1.73 -6.06
C MET A 98 14.77 1.74 -6.87
N ALA A 99 14.67 1.85 -8.19
CA ALA A 99 15.83 1.91 -9.10
C ALA A 99 16.71 3.15 -8.85
N TYR A 100 16.08 4.32 -8.65
CA TYR A 100 16.79 5.56 -8.30
C TYR A 100 17.60 5.39 -7.00
N ALA A 101 16.97 4.84 -5.95
CA ALA A 101 17.60 4.65 -4.65
C ALA A 101 18.72 3.60 -4.67
N ALA A 102 18.56 2.54 -5.47
CA ALA A 102 19.52 1.45 -5.58
C ALA A 102 20.61 1.66 -6.63
N CYS A 103 20.55 2.74 -7.42
CA CYS A 103 21.48 3.00 -8.52
C CYS A 103 21.53 1.90 -9.59
N ILE A 104 20.36 1.35 -9.95
CA ILE A 104 20.25 0.28 -10.94
C ILE A 104 19.37 0.71 -12.11
N GLY A 105 19.56 0.04 -13.24
CA GLY A 105 18.73 0.25 -14.43
C GLY A 105 18.94 1.60 -15.11
N PRO A 106 18.17 1.88 -16.17
CA PRO A 106 18.23 3.16 -16.87
C PRO A 106 17.55 4.28 -16.07
N GLY A 107 18.02 5.51 -16.24
CA GLY A 107 17.41 6.70 -15.64
C GLY A 107 18.32 7.45 -14.67
N ARG A 108 17.72 8.27 -13.81
CA ARG A 108 18.44 9.03 -12.77
C ARG A 108 18.74 8.12 -11.59
N HIS A 109 19.91 8.30 -10.97
CA HIS A 109 20.35 7.54 -9.81
C HIS A 109 20.79 8.46 -8.68
N ALA A 110 20.55 8.08 -7.43
CA ALA A 110 21.02 8.82 -6.26
C ALA A 110 22.55 9.03 -6.25
N CYS A 111 23.32 8.01 -6.64
CA CYS A 111 24.78 8.03 -6.68
C CYS A 111 25.37 8.89 -7.80
N SER A 112 24.57 9.29 -8.79
CA SER A 112 25.07 10.10 -9.92
C SER A 112 25.34 11.57 -9.55
N SER A 113 25.01 11.98 -8.31
CA SER A 113 25.25 13.34 -7.77
C SER A 113 26.51 13.45 -6.91
N ALA A 114 27.41 12.47 -6.90
CA ALA A 114 28.72 12.63 -6.27
C ALA A 114 29.52 13.68 -7.07
N HIS A 115 29.51 14.92 -6.59
CA HIS A 115 30.35 16.00 -7.08
C HIS A 115 31.78 15.49 -7.27
N VAL A 116 32.24 15.44 -8.51
CA VAL A 116 33.67 15.54 -8.77
C VAL A 116 34.07 16.90 -8.20
N VAL A 117 34.65 16.90 -7.01
CA VAL A 117 35.30 18.09 -6.46
C VAL A 117 36.54 18.31 -7.30
N ALA A 118 36.37 18.85 -8.51
CA ALA A 118 37.44 19.31 -9.39
C ALA A 118 38.06 20.64 -8.88
N ALA A 119 37.87 20.96 -7.60
CA ALA A 119 38.35 22.18 -6.99
C ALA A 119 39.89 22.26 -6.83
N PRO A 120 40.69 21.18 -6.63
CA PRO A 120 42.11 21.39 -6.34
C PRO A 120 42.94 21.67 -7.59
N ILE A 121 42.50 21.25 -8.79
CA ILE A 121 43.30 21.38 -10.02
C ILE A 121 43.25 22.81 -10.58
N ILE A 122 42.08 23.46 -10.54
CA ILE A 122 41.89 24.81 -11.09
C ILE A 122 42.62 25.87 -10.24
N PHE A 123 42.65 25.72 -8.91
CA PHE A 123 43.40 26.64 -8.05
C PHE A 123 44.91 26.51 -8.24
N PHE A 124 45.42 25.30 -8.49
CA PHE A 124 46.85 25.08 -8.67
C PHE A 124 47.36 25.65 -10.01
N THR A 125 46.59 25.53 -11.09
CA THR A 125 46.97 26.10 -12.40
C THR A 125 46.91 27.62 -12.41
N ILE A 126 45.89 28.23 -11.78
CA ILE A 126 45.80 29.69 -11.65
C ILE A 126 46.95 30.23 -10.78
N PHE A 127 47.29 29.56 -9.67
CA PHE A 127 48.41 29.97 -8.82
C PHE A 127 49.76 29.92 -9.56
N VAL A 128 50.03 28.83 -10.29
CA VAL A 128 51.26 28.72 -11.09
C VAL A 128 51.33 29.79 -12.17
N LEU A 129 50.24 30.04 -12.89
CA LEU A 129 50.18 31.07 -13.95
C LEU A 129 50.39 32.49 -13.39
N LEU A 130 49.82 32.81 -12.22
CA LEU A 130 50.05 34.08 -11.55
C LEU A 130 51.50 34.21 -11.10
N THR A 131 52.11 33.17 -10.53
CA THR A 131 53.51 33.25 -10.11
C THR A 131 54.48 33.42 -11.28
N THR A 132 54.20 32.84 -12.46
CA THR A 132 55.08 33.00 -13.63
C THR A 132 54.94 34.37 -14.30
N LEU A 133 53.77 35.02 -14.21
CA LEU A 133 53.55 36.37 -14.75
C LEU A 133 54.13 37.50 -13.90
N PHE A 134 54.40 37.27 -12.60
CA PHE A 134 54.93 38.28 -11.66
C PHE A 134 56.45 38.16 -11.41
N ILE A 135 57.14 37.19 -12.01
CA ILE A 135 58.60 36.96 -11.88
C ILE A 135 59.39 37.42 -13.14
N GLN A 136 58.73 38.03 -14.13
CA GLN A 136 59.37 38.79 -15.21
C GLN A 136 59.33 40.29 -14.92
#